data_AF-A0A960D8B9-F1
#
_entry.id   AF-A0A960D8B9-F1
#
_cell.length_a   1.000
_cell.length_b   1.000
_cell.length_c   1.000
_cell.angle_alpha   90.00
_cell.angle_beta   90.00
_cell.angle_gamma   90.00
#
_symmetry.space_group_name_H-M   'P 1'
#
loop_
_entity.id
_entity.type
_entity.pdbx_description
1 polymer ?
#
loop_
_entity_poly.entity_id
_entity_poly.type
_entity_poly.pdbx_seq_one_letter_code
_entity_poly.pdbx_strand_id
1 'polypeptide(L)'
;MATGQTASTRAKDSDRNDTCQILDTALSEGQLSMAEHGQRVKAATNAATLGDLKALVSDLQTANAPVQLPHLNKPRVPGLAG
;
A
#
# COMPACT_ATOMS: atom_id res chain seq x y z
N MET A 1 20.93 1.15 -13.17
CA MET A 1 19.91 0.17 -12.71
C MET A 1 20.21 -0.14 -11.24
N ALA A 2 19.65 0.60 -10.27
CA ALA A 2 19.91 0.35 -8.84
C ALA A 2 18.73 0.87 -7.99
N THR A 3 17.62 0.13 -7.99
CA THR A 3 16.46 0.43 -7.12
C THR A 3 15.99 -0.79 -6.32
N GLY A 4 16.77 -1.88 -6.28
CA GLY A 4 16.44 -3.09 -5.52
C GLY A 4 16.98 -3.15 -4.09
N GLN A 5 17.81 -2.18 -3.66
CA GLN A 5 18.58 -2.31 -2.41
C GLN A 5 17.71 -2.23 -1.14
N THR A 6 16.56 -1.57 -1.18
CA THR A 6 15.70 -1.36 0.00
C THR A 6 14.78 -2.54 0.32
N ALA A 7 14.41 -3.33 -0.70
CA ALA A 7 13.58 -4.53 -0.50
C ALA A 7 14.34 -5.64 0.25
N SER A 8 15.67 -5.64 0.20
CA SER A 8 16.54 -6.56 0.96
C SER A 8 16.94 -6.00 2.34
N THR A 9 16.55 -4.75 2.66
CA THR A 9 16.83 -4.16 3.98
C THR A 9 16.02 -4.87 5.04
N ARG A 10 16.71 -5.32 6.10
CA ARG A 10 16.08 -5.98 7.24
C ARG A 10 15.08 -5.05 7.92
N ALA A 11 13.85 -5.54 8.11
CA ALA A 11 12.83 -4.82 8.86
C ALA A 11 13.25 -4.68 10.33
N LYS A 12 13.15 -3.46 10.88
CA LYS A 12 13.25 -3.25 12.32
C LYS A 12 11.90 -3.49 12.98
N ASP A 13 11.94 -3.56 14.29
CA ASP A 13 10.73 -3.69 15.10
C ASP A 13 9.77 -2.52 14.90
N SER A 14 10.31 -1.30 14.76
CA SER A 14 9.54 -0.11 14.41
C SER A 14 8.76 -0.29 13.11
N ASP A 15 9.39 -0.80 12.04
CA ASP A 15 8.72 -1.02 10.76
C ASP A 15 7.56 -2.03 10.87
N ARG A 16 7.73 -3.07 11.70
CA ARG A 16 6.65 -4.04 11.97
C ARG A 16 5.51 -3.41 12.75
N ASN A 17 5.82 -2.56 13.73
CA ASN A 17 4.82 -1.84 14.51
C ASN A 17 4.02 -0.87 13.63
N ASP A 18 4.69 -0.08 12.80
CA ASP A 18 4.05 0.79 11.79
C ASP A 18 3.13 -0.01 10.87
N THR A 19 3.60 -1.16 10.37
CA THR A 19 2.78 -2.07 9.54
C THR A 19 1.54 -2.55 10.30
N CYS A 20 1.67 -2.97 11.56
CA CYS A 20 0.53 -3.40 12.37
C CYS A 20 -0.48 -2.27 12.60
N GLN A 21 -0.03 -1.03 12.79
CA GLN A 21 -0.94 0.12 12.93
C GLN A 21 -1.71 0.41 11.64
N ILE A 22 -1.06 0.27 10.47
CA ILE A 22 -1.73 0.43 9.17
C ILE A 22 -2.79 -0.66 8.97
N LEU A 23 -2.47 -1.91 9.32
CA LEU A 23 -3.42 -3.03 9.26
C LEU A 23 -4.64 -2.82 10.15
N ASP A 24 -4.44 -2.34 11.38
CA ASP A 24 -5.50 -2.01 12.32
C ASP A 24 -6.40 -0.88 11.79
N THR A 25 -5.78 0.16 11.22
CA THR A 25 -6.51 1.26 10.57
C THR A 25 -7.36 0.74 9.42
N ALA A 26 -6.79 -0.08 8.52
CA ALA A 26 -7.51 -0.66 7.40
C ALA A 26 -8.66 -1.59 7.83
N LEU A 27 -8.50 -2.33 8.93
CA LEU A 27 -9.58 -3.10 9.55
C LEU A 27 -10.70 -2.17 10.06
N SER A 28 -10.33 -1.08 10.74
CA SER A 28 -11.27 -0.08 11.27
C SER A 28 -12.03 0.65 10.16
N GLU A 29 -11.35 0.95 9.04
CA GLU A 29 -11.95 1.51 7.82
C GLU A 29 -12.82 0.49 7.05
N GLY A 30 -12.79 -0.80 7.42
CA GLY A 30 -13.54 -1.86 6.76
C GLY A 30 -12.95 -2.32 5.42
N GLN A 31 -11.69 -1.97 5.14
CA GLN A 31 -10.94 -2.47 3.97
C GLN A 31 -10.49 -3.92 4.14
N LEU A 32 -10.42 -4.40 5.38
CA LEU A 32 -10.02 -5.76 5.73
C LEU A 32 -11.06 -6.43 6.63
N SER A 33 -11.28 -7.72 6.44
CA SER A 33 -11.99 -8.52 7.44
C SER A 33 -11.08 -8.91 8.62
N MET A 34 -11.67 -9.21 9.78
CA MET A 34 -10.94 -9.70 10.96
C MET A 34 -10.06 -10.92 10.67
N ALA A 35 -10.53 -11.82 9.80
CA ALA A 35 -9.77 -13.00 9.38
C ALA A 35 -8.53 -12.62 8.56
N GLU A 36 -8.69 -11.71 7.60
CA GLU A 36 -7.59 -11.21 6.76
C GLU A 36 -6.59 -10.39 7.57
N HIS A 37 -7.08 -9.56 8.48
CA HIS A 37 -6.26 -8.80 9.41
C HIS A 37 -5.34 -9.72 10.21
N GLY A 38 -5.88 -10.79 10.81
CA GLY A 38 -5.07 -11.77 11.54
C GLY A 38 -4.02 -12.47 10.67
N GLN A 39 -4.33 -12.73 9.40
CA GLN A 39 -3.41 -13.36 8.46
C GLN A 39 -2.29 -12.40 8.02
N ARG A 40 -2.62 -11.12 7.79
CA ARG A 40 -1.67 -10.06 7.47
C ARG A 40 -0.77 -9.69 8.67
N VAL A 41 -1.29 -9.62 9.88
CA VAL A 41 -0.49 -9.36 11.09
C VAL A 41 0.52 -10.48 11.32
N LYS A 42 0.12 -11.74 11.13
CA LYS A 42 1.05 -12.88 11.19
C LYS A 42 2.14 -12.77 10.13
N ALA A 43 1.79 -12.41 8.90
CA ALA A 43 2.76 -12.19 7.83
C ALA A 43 3.72 -11.03 8.18
N ALA A 44 3.20 -9.90 8.66
CA ALA A 44 4.00 -8.74 9.06
C ALA A 44 4.96 -9.05 10.22
N THR A 45 4.55 -9.91 11.16
CA THR A 45 5.41 -10.35 12.27
C THR A 45 6.52 -11.29 11.78
N ASN A 46 6.23 -12.11 10.78
CA ASN A 46 7.20 -13.06 10.20
C ASN A 46 8.08 -12.44 9.10
N ALA A 47 7.72 -11.24 8.62
CA ALA A 47 8.44 -10.50 7.60
C ALA A 47 9.85 -10.14 8.09
N ALA A 48 10.85 -10.56 7.32
CA ALA A 48 12.25 -10.26 7.61
C ALA A 48 12.73 -8.97 6.95
N THR A 49 12.03 -8.48 5.92
CA THR A 49 12.46 -7.37 5.07
C THR A 49 11.40 -6.29 4.93
N LEU A 50 11.87 -5.06 4.66
CA LEU A 50 10.98 -3.92 4.40
C LEU A 50 10.13 -4.11 3.15
N GLY A 51 10.63 -4.86 2.15
CA GLY A 51 9.88 -5.16 0.94
C GLY A 51 8.63 -5.99 1.22
N ASP A 52 8.75 -6.99 2.11
CA ASP A 52 7.64 -7.88 2.48
C ASP A 52 6.57 -7.14 3.28
N LEU A 53 6.99 -6.33 4.27
CA LEU A 53 6.09 -5.44 5.03
C LEU A 53 5.34 -4.48 4.11
N LYS A 54 6.06 -3.83 3.18
CA LYS A 54 5.48 -2.88 2.24
C LYS A 54 4.49 -3.54 1.29
N ALA A 55 4.71 -4.79 0.86
CA ALA A 55 3.78 -5.51 0.00
C ALA A 55 2.43 -5.78 0.70
N LEU A 56 2.46 -6.10 2.00
CA LEU A 56 1.24 -6.38 2.80
C LEU A 56 0.32 -5.15 2.90
N VAL A 57 0.90 -3.95 2.95
CA VAL A 57 0.16 -2.68 3.05
C VAL A 57 -0.04 -1.97 1.72
N SER A 58 0.73 -2.29 0.67
CA SER A 58 0.58 -1.64 -0.66
C SER A 58 -0.72 -2.03 -1.37
N ASP A 59 -1.31 -3.17 -1.01
CA ASP A 59 -2.64 -3.59 -1.46
C ASP A 59 -3.77 -2.78 -0.79
N LEU A 60 -3.49 -2.21 0.39
CA LEU A 60 -4.46 -1.44 1.14
C LEU A 60 -4.57 -0.04 0.56
N GLN A 61 -5.80 0.40 0.29
CA GLN A 61 -6.09 1.78 -0.12
C GLN A 61 -6.09 2.76 1.05
N THR A 62 -5.47 2.39 2.18
CA THR A 62 -5.27 3.28 3.33
C THR A 62 -4.53 4.53 2.86
N ALA A 63 -4.88 5.69 3.43
CA ALA A 63 -4.66 7.06 2.96
C ALA A 63 -3.25 7.49 2.47
N ASN A 64 -2.24 6.62 2.49
CA ASN A 64 -0.93 6.83 1.88
C ASN A 64 -0.83 6.41 0.40
N ALA A 65 -1.88 5.84 -0.18
CA ALA A 65 -1.96 5.65 -1.62
C ALA A 65 -2.62 6.88 -2.26
N PRO A 66 -1.86 7.80 -2.91
CA PRO A 66 -2.48 8.70 -3.87
C PRO A 66 -2.99 7.79 -4.99
N VAL A 67 -4.28 7.47 -4.93
CA VAL A 67 -5.05 7.07 -6.12
C VAL A 67 -4.95 8.24 -7.09
N GLN A 68 -3.87 8.28 -7.87
CA GLN A 68 -3.85 8.98 -9.14
C GLN A 68 -4.77 8.18 -10.06
N LEU A 69 -6.07 8.45 -9.92
CA LEU A 69 -7.02 8.21 -10.99
C LEU A 69 -6.38 8.84 -12.24
N PRO A 70 -6.12 8.07 -13.32
CA PRO A 70 -5.67 8.67 -14.56
C PRO A 70 -6.73 9.69 -14.92
N HIS A 71 -6.34 10.96 -14.97
CA HIS A 71 -7.25 12.03 -15.34
C HIS A 71 -7.86 11.61 -16.66
N LEU A 72 -9.17 11.37 -16.65
CA LEU A 72 -9.92 11.05 -17.85
C LEU A 72 -9.79 12.28 -18.76
N ASN A 73 -8.82 12.24 -19.68
CA ASN A 73 -8.56 13.30 -20.62
C ASN A 73 -9.87 13.62 -21.34
N LYS A 74 -10.48 14.76 -21.01
CA LYS A 74 -11.61 15.30 -21.75
C LYS A 74 -11.21 15.36 -23.23
N PRO A 75 -11.96 14.74 -24.15
CA PRO A 75 -11.70 14.93 -25.57
C PRO A 75 -11.94 16.40 -25.88
N ARG A 76 -10.84 17.14 -26.13
CA ARG A 76 -10.90 18.52 -26.55
C ARG A 76 -11.38 18.52 -27.99
N VAL A 77 -12.69 18.60 -28.19
CA VAL A 77 -13.29 18.81 -29.52
C VAL A 77 -12.70 20.10 -30.10
N PRO A 78 -11.97 20.05 -31.24
CA PRO A 78 -11.62 21.25 -31.96
C PRO A 78 -12.87 21.67 -32.74
N GLY A 79 -13.66 22.55 -32.14
CA GLY A 79 -14.56 23.39 -32.92
C GLY A 79 -13.72 24.45 -33.61
N LEU A 80 -13.46 24.30 -34.91
CA LEU A 80 -13.00 25.41 -35.73
C LEU A 80 -13.42 25.26 -37.20
N ALA A 81 -14.16 26.29 -37.61
CA ALA A 81 -14.22 26.90 -38.94
C ALA A 81 -14.84 26.11 -40.11
N GLY A 82 -16.07 26.49 -40.41
CA GLY A 82 -16.57 26.69 -41.77
C GLY A 82 -17.03 28.14 -41.90
#